data_AF-A0A956NVF1-F1
#
_entry.id   AF-A0A956NVF1-F1
#
_cell.length_a   1.000
_cell.length_b   1.000
_cell.length_c   1.000
_cell.angle_alpha   90.00
_cell.angle_beta   90.00
_cell.angle_gamma   90.00
#
_symmetry.space_group_name_H-M   'P 1'
#
loop_
_entity.id
_entity.type
_entity.pdbx_description
1 polymer ?
#
loop_
_entity_poly.entity_id
_entity_poly.type
_entity_poly.pdbx_seq_one_letter_code
_entity_poly.pdbx_strand_id
1 'polypeptide(L)'
;SAIGTVAPVIDAQEKDKGLSITIVNVTGTLLMVTLPVLSAILYTHETVQTSALIGGTVQSIGQVIASAKLVNDDVANLSIVFKLMRVLLIIGVALVFGKMNFEKDKPLFSKSTSQHEKTKNSAGVPWFIIGFFCLFLLRSFISLPDYMITSAQGISNQFEIAALAAIGLRVKFSDIVKEGPKTLLYGLLVGTTQILVAVTLIFWLF
;
A
#
# COMPACT_ATOMS: atom_id res chain seq x y z
N SER A 1 -0.86 5.11 3.60
CA SER A 1 0.11 4.70 2.55
C SER A 1 1.42 4.30 3.22
N ALA A 2 2.03 3.17 2.81
CA ALA A 2 3.33 2.72 3.34
C ALA A 2 4.43 3.77 3.09
N ILE A 3 4.42 4.41 1.93
CA ILE A 3 5.37 5.49 1.58
C ILE A 3 5.27 6.64 2.59
N GLY A 4 4.06 7.13 2.86
CA GLY A 4 3.86 8.21 3.85
C GLY A 4 4.19 7.80 5.29
N THR A 5 4.23 6.50 5.58
CA THR A 5 4.57 5.98 6.91
C THR A 5 6.09 5.94 7.11
N VAL A 6 6.84 5.49 6.11
CA VAL A 6 8.30 5.31 6.19
C VAL A 6 9.06 6.58 5.80
N ALA A 7 8.50 7.42 4.92
CA ALA A 7 9.18 8.60 4.42
C ALA A 7 9.68 9.59 5.50
N PRO A 8 8.95 9.85 6.61
CA PRO A 8 9.48 10.68 7.71
C PRO A 8 10.60 9.98 8.49
N VAL A 9 10.59 8.64 8.56
CA VAL A 9 11.56 7.84 9.31
C VAL A 9 12.93 7.88 8.64
N ILE A 10 12.97 7.91 7.30
CA ILE A 10 14.19 7.93 6.49
C ILE A 10 14.55 9.33 5.96
N ASP A 11 13.85 10.38 6.41
CA ASP A 11 14.00 11.77 5.95
C ASP A 11 13.98 11.91 4.41
N ALA A 12 12.99 11.27 3.76
CA ALA A 12 12.89 11.26 2.31
C ALA A 12 12.53 12.65 1.73
N GLN A 13 13.12 12.99 0.58
CA GLN A 13 12.79 14.22 -0.15
C GLN A 13 11.36 14.16 -0.72
N GLU A 14 10.68 15.31 -0.80
CA GLU A 14 9.32 15.41 -1.36
C GLU A 14 9.23 14.91 -2.81
N LYS A 15 10.28 15.15 -3.61
CA LYS A 15 10.40 14.63 -4.98
C LYS A 15 10.35 13.09 -5.01
N ASP A 16 11.10 12.43 -4.14
CA ASP A 16 11.20 10.97 -4.11
C ASP A 16 9.91 10.33 -3.60
N LYS A 17 9.23 10.98 -2.64
CA LYS A 17 7.88 10.59 -2.20
C LYS A 17 6.90 10.65 -3.37
N GLY A 18 6.88 11.75 -4.11
CA GLY A 18 5.99 11.95 -5.26
C GLY A 18 6.23 10.94 -6.39
N LEU A 19 7.51 10.73 -6.76
CA LEU A 19 7.90 9.73 -7.76
C LEU A 19 7.49 8.32 -7.33
N SER A 20 7.77 7.95 -6.07
CA SER A 20 7.41 6.63 -5.53
C SER A 20 5.89 6.41 -5.55
N ILE A 21 5.09 7.40 -5.12
CA ILE A 21 3.62 7.28 -5.13
C ILE A 21 3.12 7.13 -6.57
N THR A 22 3.64 7.94 -7.49
CA THR A 22 3.24 7.92 -8.90
C THR A 22 3.47 6.54 -9.51
N ILE A 23 4.65 5.97 -9.30
CA ILE A 23 5.02 4.69 -9.93
C ILE A 23 4.27 3.53 -9.31
N VAL A 24 4.12 3.52 -7.98
CA VAL A 24 3.29 2.54 -7.28
C VAL A 24 1.85 2.58 -7.81
N ASN A 25 1.30 3.77 -8.08
CA ASN A 25 -0.03 3.89 -8.66
C ASN A 25 -0.10 3.46 -10.13
N VAL A 26 0.87 3.83 -10.97
CA VAL A 26 0.95 3.40 -12.38
C VAL A 26 1.05 1.88 -12.47
N THR A 27 1.98 1.27 -11.72
CA THR A 27 2.10 -0.18 -11.61
C THR A 27 0.80 -0.78 -11.11
N GLY A 28 0.14 -0.19 -10.11
CA GLY A 28 -1.13 -0.71 -9.60
C GLY A 28 -2.30 -0.61 -10.56
N THR A 29 -2.35 0.41 -11.40
CA THR A 29 -3.34 0.50 -12.48
C THR A 29 -3.09 -0.57 -13.53
N LEU A 30 -1.82 -0.88 -13.84
CA LEU A 30 -1.50 -2.01 -14.70
C LEU A 30 -1.97 -3.33 -14.08
N LEU A 31 -1.65 -3.56 -12.80
CA LEU A 31 -2.08 -4.77 -12.07
C LEU A 31 -3.60 -4.91 -11.97
N MET A 32 -4.31 -3.81 -11.76
CA MET A 32 -5.77 -3.78 -11.70
C MET A 32 -6.40 -4.41 -12.95
N VAL A 33 -5.82 -4.19 -14.11
CA VAL A 33 -6.30 -4.72 -15.39
C VAL A 33 -5.76 -6.12 -15.67
N THR A 34 -4.49 -6.39 -15.33
CA THR A 34 -3.84 -7.65 -15.71
C THR A 34 -4.16 -8.82 -14.77
N LEU A 35 -4.35 -8.56 -13.47
CA LEU A 35 -4.54 -9.63 -12.49
C LEU A 35 -5.84 -10.42 -12.62
N PRO A 36 -7.00 -9.83 -12.98
CA PRO A 36 -8.21 -10.61 -13.26
C PRO A 36 -7.97 -11.62 -14.38
N VAL A 37 -7.31 -11.19 -15.47
CA VAL A 37 -6.96 -12.07 -16.59
C VAL A 37 -5.98 -13.16 -16.16
N LEU A 38 -4.96 -12.80 -15.39
CA LEU A 38 -4.00 -13.77 -14.86
C LEU A 38 -4.67 -14.79 -13.93
N SER A 39 -5.61 -14.35 -13.08
CA SER A 39 -6.36 -15.23 -12.18
C SER A 39 -7.28 -16.19 -12.93
N ALA A 40 -7.84 -15.77 -14.07
CA ALA A 40 -8.63 -16.63 -14.94
C ALA A 40 -7.80 -17.80 -15.45
N ILE A 41 -6.55 -17.52 -15.85
CA ILE A 41 -5.63 -18.51 -16.42
C ILE A 41 -5.09 -19.46 -15.33
N LEU A 42 -4.70 -18.92 -14.18
CA LEU A 42 -4.03 -19.70 -13.13
C LEU A 42 -4.99 -20.46 -12.22
N TYR A 43 -6.13 -19.86 -11.88
CA TYR A 43 -7.02 -20.36 -10.83
C TYR A 43 -8.43 -20.62 -11.33
N THR A 44 -8.73 -20.40 -12.61
CA THR A 44 -10.09 -20.52 -13.17
C THR A 44 -11.12 -19.71 -12.36
N HIS A 45 -10.70 -18.55 -11.86
CA HIS A 45 -11.50 -17.70 -10.95
C HIS A 45 -11.98 -18.36 -9.65
N GLU A 46 -11.22 -19.34 -9.13
CA GLU A 46 -11.43 -19.83 -7.77
C GLU A 46 -11.40 -18.64 -6.79
N THR A 47 -12.41 -18.57 -5.92
CA THR A 47 -12.75 -17.35 -5.19
C THR A 47 -11.64 -16.96 -4.22
N VAL A 48 -11.07 -17.92 -3.50
CA VAL A 48 -10.07 -17.64 -2.47
C VAL A 48 -8.74 -17.24 -3.09
N GLN A 49 -8.22 -18.03 -4.03
CA GLN A 49 -6.95 -17.79 -4.72
C GLN A 49 -6.98 -16.48 -5.53
N THR A 50 -8.08 -16.21 -6.24
CA THR A 50 -8.26 -14.96 -6.99
C THR A 50 -8.29 -13.76 -6.06
N SER A 51 -9.01 -13.88 -4.94
CA SER A 51 -9.12 -12.80 -3.96
C SER A 51 -7.80 -12.52 -3.25
N ALA A 52 -7.05 -13.58 -2.93
CA ALA A 52 -5.73 -13.48 -2.34
C ALA A 52 -4.76 -12.78 -3.31
N LEU A 53 -4.81 -13.14 -4.60
CA LEU A 53 -3.97 -12.53 -5.63
C LEU A 53 -4.30 -11.04 -5.80
N ILE A 54 -5.55 -10.68 -6.09
CA ILE A 54 -5.95 -9.29 -6.35
C ILE A 54 -5.80 -8.44 -5.09
N GLY A 55 -6.43 -8.85 -3.98
CA GLY A 55 -6.40 -8.12 -2.72
C GLY A 55 -5.01 -8.02 -2.08
N GLY A 56 -4.18 -9.05 -2.27
CA GLY A 56 -2.83 -9.11 -1.74
C GLY A 56 -1.83 -8.25 -2.51
N THR A 57 -1.99 -8.09 -3.83
CA THR A 57 -0.97 -7.48 -4.69
C THR A 57 -1.29 -6.07 -5.16
N VAL A 58 -2.56 -5.74 -5.42
CA VAL A 58 -2.95 -4.41 -5.91
C VAL A 58 -2.71 -3.33 -4.86
N GLN A 59 -2.35 -2.12 -5.30
CA GLN A 59 -1.73 -1.08 -4.48
C GLN A 59 -2.75 -0.21 -3.75
N SER A 60 -3.86 0.15 -4.38
CA SER A 60 -4.94 0.95 -3.74
C SER A 60 -6.24 0.15 -3.55
N ILE A 61 -7.07 0.56 -2.59
CA ILE A 61 -8.36 -0.10 -2.32
C ILE A 61 -9.31 0.12 -3.50
N GLY A 62 -9.34 1.31 -4.09
CA GLY A 62 -10.15 1.60 -5.28
C GLY A 62 -9.79 0.69 -6.45
N GLN A 63 -8.50 0.48 -6.70
CA GLN A 63 -8.02 -0.45 -7.72
C GLN A 63 -8.39 -1.91 -7.41
N VAL A 64 -8.30 -2.34 -6.14
CA VAL A 64 -8.71 -3.70 -5.73
C VAL A 64 -10.18 -3.93 -6.06
N ILE A 65 -11.06 -3.00 -5.69
CA ILE A 65 -12.50 -3.12 -5.90
C ILE A 65 -12.82 -3.12 -7.39
N ALA A 66 -12.21 -2.22 -8.15
CA ALA A 66 -12.39 -2.14 -9.59
C ALA A 66 -11.95 -3.43 -10.29
N SER A 67 -10.80 -3.99 -9.91
CA SER A 67 -10.25 -5.23 -10.45
C SER A 67 -11.10 -6.45 -10.09
N ALA A 68 -11.44 -6.60 -8.81
CA ALA A 68 -12.14 -7.78 -8.30
C ALA A 68 -13.61 -7.84 -8.77
N LYS A 69 -14.29 -6.70 -8.91
CA LYS A 69 -15.65 -6.64 -9.47
C LYS A 69 -15.72 -7.05 -10.95
N LEU A 70 -14.60 -7.07 -11.68
CA LEU A 70 -14.57 -7.66 -13.03
C LEU A 70 -14.71 -9.19 -13.00
N VAL A 71 -14.45 -9.81 -11.85
CA VAL A 71 -14.60 -11.26 -11.65
C VAL A 71 -16.00 -11.56 -11.10
N ASN A 72 -16.28 -11.15 -9.86
CA ASN A 72 -17.60 -11.22 -9.21
C ASN A 72 -17.59 -10.48 -7.85
N ASP A 73 -18.75 -10.35 -7.20
CA ASP A 73 -18.88 -9.64 -5.92
C ASP A 73 -18.26 -10.40 -4.73
N ASP A 74 -18.24 -11.74 -4.74
CA ASP A 74 -17.62 -12.54 -3.68
C ASP A 74 -16.10 -12.33 -3.65
N VAL A 75 -15.47 -12.33 -4.83
CA VAL A 75 -14.06 -12.00 -5.01
C VAL A 75 -13.78 -10.57 -4.58
N ALA A 76 -14.67 -9.62 -4.86
CA ALA A 76 -14.52 -8.24 -4.40
C ALA A 76 -14.53 -8.12 -2.87
N ASN A 77 -15.50 -8.76 -2.21
CA ASN A 77 -15.61 -8.74 -0.75
C ASN A 77 -14.38 -9.38 -0.08
N LEU A 78 -13.97 -10.56 -0.55
CA LEU A 78 -12.83 -11.26 0.03
C LEU A 78 -11.49 -10.57 -0.30
N SER A 79 -11.34 -9.97 -1.48
CA SER A 79 -10.15 -9.17 -1.83
C SER A 79 -9.96 -7.97 -0.90
N ILE A 80 -11.05 -7.30 -0.51
CA ILE A 80 -10.99 -6.20 0.47
C ILE A 80 -10.45 -6.71 1.80
N VAL A 81 -10.85 -7.90 2.25
CA VAL A 81 -10.34 -8.50 3.49
C VAL A 81 -8.83 -8.72 3.41
N PHE A 82 -8.33 -9.36 2.35
CA PHE A 82 -6.89 -9.53 2.14
C PHE A 82 -6.14 -8.20 2.12
N LYS A 83 -6.72 -7.17 1.47
CA LYS A 83 -6.14 -5.84 1.41
C LYS A 83 -6.06 -5.18 2.80
N LEU A 84 -7.11 -5.28 3.61
CA LEU A 84 -7.15 -4.71 4.96
C LEU A 84 -6.17 -5.41 5.89
N MET A 85 -6.03 -6.73 5.79
CA MET A 85 -5.00 -7.48 6.52
C MET A 85 -3.59 -6.94 6.21
N ARG A 86 -3.28 -6.67 4.94
CA ARG A 86 -2.00 -6.05 4.56
C ARG A 86 -1.83 -4.65 5.15
N VAL A 87 -2.89 -3.85 5.22
CA VAL A 87 -2.83 -2.51 5.85
C VAL A 87 -2.55 -2.62 7.36
N LEU A 88 -3.12 -3.61 8.04
CA LEU A 88 -2.81 -3.88 9.46
C LEU A 88 -1.36 -4.35 9.64
N LEU A 89 -0.84 -5.20 8.75
CA LEU A 89 0.55 -5.65 8.79
C LEU A 89 1.56 -4.49 8.58
N ILE A 90 1.20 -3.44 7.83
CA ILE A 90 2.03 -2.25 7.66
C ILE A 90 2.32 -1.58 9.02
N ILE A 91 1.42 -1.68 10.00
CA ILE A 91 1.66 -1.16 11.35
C ILE A 91 2.87 -1.85 11.98
N GLY A 92 2.95 -3.17 11.86
CA GLY A 92 4.09 -3.96 12.32
C GLY A 92 5.38 -3.56 11.60
N VAL A 93 5.33 -3.43 10.28
CA VAL A 93 6.48 -2.98 9.46
C VAL A 93 6.94 -1.58 9.90
N ALA A 94 6.01 -0.65 10.14
CA ALA A 94 6.33 0.70 10.59
C ALA A 94 7.02 0.71 11.96
N LEU A 95 6.56 -0.13 12.90
CA LEU A 95 7.19 -0.28 14.21
C LEU A 95 8.61 -0.86 14.12
N VAL A 96 8.82 -1.83 13.22
CA VAL A 96 10.16 -2.40 12.97
C VAL A 96 11.09 -1.34 12.39
N PHE A 97 10.65 -0.61 11.36
CA PHE A 97 11.43 0.46 10.74
C PHE A 97 11.71 1.60 11.73
N GLY A 98 10.74 1.98 12.58
CA GLY A 98 10.93 3.01 13.59
C GLY A 98 11.90 2.63 14.72
N LYS A 99 12.15 1.33 14.92
CA LYS A 99 13.17 0.79 15.84
C LYS A 99 14.52 0.52 15.16
N MET A 100 14.58 0.59 13.84
CA MET A 100 15.79 0.33 13.07
C MET A 100 16.62 1.62 13.01
N ASN A 101 17.87 1.59 13.49
CA ASN A 101 18.78 2.72 13.30
C ASN A 101 19.23 2.75 11.83
N PHE A 102 19.00 3.88 11.16
CA PHE A 102 19.45 4.14 9.78
C PHE A 102 20.79 4.91 9.73
N GLU A 103 21.54 4.96 10.83
CA GLU A 103 22.88 5.55 10.85
C GLU A 103 23.82 4.72 9.97
N LYS A 104 24.47 5.37 9.00
CA LYS A 104 25.32 4.73 7.96
C LYS A 104 26.48 3.88 8.52
N ASP A 105 26.86 4.08 9.77
CA ASP A 105 28.05 3.47 10.39
C ASP A 105 27.75 2.59 11.62
N LYS A 106 26.48 2.25 11.89
CA LYS A 106 26.12 1.34 12.99
C LYS A 106 25.36 0.12 12.47
N PRO A 107 25.56 -1.07 13.08
CA PRO A 107 24.76 -2.23 12.75
C PRO A 107 23.27 -1.94 13.01
N LEU A 108 22.42 -2.40 12.09
CA LEU A 108 20.96 -2.32 12.20
C LEU A 108 20.55 -2.89 13.57
N PHE A 109 19.70 -2.18 14.31
CA PHE A 109 19.24 -2.50 15.68
C PHE A 109 20.27 -2.33 16.82
N SER A 110 21.39 -1.63 16.61
CA SER A 110 22.28 -1.22 17.70
C SER A 110 21.57 -0.28 18.69
N LYS A 111 21.54 -0.66 19.99
CA LYS A 111 21.10 0.24 21.07
C LYS A 111 22.08 1.41 21.15
N SER A 112 21.74 2.56 20.57
CA SER A 112 22.52 3.78 20.75
C SER A 112 22.29 4.32 22.16
N THR A 113 23.20 4.00 23.08
CA THR A 113 23.40 4.75 24.32
C THR A 113 24.06 6.07 23.96
N SER A 114 23.27 7.09 23.62
CA SER A 114 23.81 8.45 23.48
C SER A 114 22.76 9.45 23.96
N GLN A 115 23.05 9.94 25.15
CA GLN A 115 22.36 10.99 25.89
C GLN A 115 22.81 12.35 25.30
N HIS A 116 21.85 13.29 25.19
CA HIS A 116 21.91 14.63 24.55
C HIS A 116 21.65 14.60 23.03
N GLU A 117 20.62 15.24 22.46
CA GLU A 117 19.77 16.35 22.88
C GLU A 117 18.28 16.09 22.56
N LYS A 118 17.41 16.83 23.24
CA LYS A 118 15.96 16.84 23.03
C LYS A 118 15.59 17.31 21.61
N THR A 119 15.42 16.39 20.67
CA THR A 119 14.32 16.49 19.72
C THR A 119 13.60 15.15 19.63
N LYS A 120 12.28 15.27 19.72
CA LYS A 120 11.26 14.27 19.96
C LYS A 120 11.08 13.37 18.72
N ASN A 121 12.10 12.60 18.34
CA ASN A 121 11.97 11.58 17.30
C ASN A 121 11.94 10.19 17.93
N SER A 122 10.95 9.97 18.80
CA SER A 122 10.35 8.65 18.79
C SER A 122 9.69 8.55 17.41
N ALA A 123 10.21 7.67 16.55
CA ALA A 123 9.47 7.21 15.38
C ALA A 123 8.24 6.42 15.90
N GLY A 124 7.32 7.16 16.51
CA GLY A 124 6.05 6.68 16.99
C GLY A 124 5.19 6.34 15.79
N VAL A 125 4.34 5.34 15.96
CA VAL A 125 3.30 4.98 15.00
C VAL A 125 2.57 6.27 14.57
N PRO A 126 2.56 6.62 13.27
CA PRO A 126 1.86 7.82 12.82
C PRO A 126 0.42 7.84 13.33
N TRP A 127 -0.04 8.99 13.82
CA TRP A 127 -1.36 9.10 14.46
C TRP A 127 -2.51 8.62 13.56
N PHE A 128 -2.37 8.75 12.24
CA PHE A 128 -3.37 8.27 11.28
C PHE A 128 -3.51 6.74 11.29
N ILE A 129 -2.45 6.00 11.63
CA ILE A 129 -2.50 4.54 11.78
C ILE A 129 -3.32 4.17 13.01
N ILE A 130 -3.14 4.89 14.11
CA ILE A 130 -3.94 4.70 15.33
C ILE A 130 -5.42 4.98 15.02
N GLY A 131 -5.71 6.09 14.31
CA GLY A 131 -7.06 6.42 13.86
C GLY A 131 -7.65 5.33 12.95
N PHE A 132 -6.90 4.83 11.98
CA PHE A 132 -7.32 3.72 11.13
C PHE A 132 -7.65 2.46 11.94
N PHE A 133 -6.81 2.11 12.91
CA PHE A 133 -7.01 0.94 13.75
C PHE A 133 -8.27 1.07 14.62
N CYS A 134 -8.49 2.23 15.24
CA CYS A 134 -9.71 2.50 16.00
C CYS A 134 -10.97 2.41 15.13
N LEU A 135 -10.95 3.00 13.93
CA LEU A 135 -12.08 2.93 12.99
C LEU A 135 -12.31 1.51 12.45
N PHE A 136 -11.23 0.74 12.24
CA PHE A 136 -11.31 -0.67 11.88
C PHE A 136 -12.02 -1.47 12.98
N LEU A 137 -11.58 -1.33 14.24
CA LEU A 137 -12.25 -2.00 15.37
C LEU A 137 -13.70 -1.55 15.53
N LEU A 138 -13.97 -0.25 15.40
CA LEU A 138 -15.32 0.30 15.45
C LEU A 138 -16.21 -0.38 14.41
N ARG A 139 -15.78 -0.46 13.16
CA ARG A 139 -16.53 -1.12 12.08
C ARG A 139 -16.62 -2.63 12.26
N SER A 140 -15.63 -3.27 12.87
CA SER A 140 -15.63 -4.72 13.12
C SER A 140 -16.60 -5.12 14.24
N PHE A 141 -16.77 -4.30 15.27
CA PHE A 141 -17.64 -4.60 16.43
C PHE A 141 -19.00 -3.92 16.37
N ILE A 142 -19.12 -2.83 15.62
CA ILE A 142 -20.36 -2.06 15.49
C ILE A 142 -20.81 -2.10 14.03
N SER A 143 -21.99 -2.66 13.80
CA SER A 143 -22.66 -2.54 12.50
C SER A 143 -23.02 -1.08 12.25
N LEU A 144 -22.30 -0.47 11.31
CA LEU A 144 -22.61 0.85 10.80
C LEU A 144 -23.62 0.73 9.65
N PRO A 145 -24.54 1.70 9.49
CA PRO A 145 -25.46 1.72 8.36
C PRO A 145 -24.74 1.79 7.00
N ASP A 146 -25.29 1.13 5.97
CA ASP A 146 -24.69 1.07 4.63
C ASP A 146 -24.48 2.45 4.00
N TYR A 147 -25.36 3.42 4.29
CA TYR A 147 -25.23 4.78 3.78
C TYR A 147 -23.95 5.45 4.31
N MET A 148 -23.57 5.23 5.58
CA MET A 148 -22.34 5.78 6.14
C MET A 148 -21.11 5.21 5.44
N ILE A 149 -21.11 3.89 5.20
CA ILE A 149 -19.99 3.21 4.53
C ILE A 149 -19.86 3.72 3.09
N THR A 150 -20.96 3.77 2.35
CA THR A 150 -20.96 4.19 0.95
C THR A 150 -20.54 5.66 0.81
N SER A 151 -21.05 6.55 1.67
CA SER A 151 -20.64 7.96 1.68
C SER A 151 -19.17 8.13 2.05
N ALA A 152 -18.68 7.42 3.07
CA ALA A 152 -17.27 7.47 3.47
C ALA A 152 -16.35 7.00 2.33
N GLN A 153 -16.77 5.97 1.60
CA GLN A 153 -16.03 5.46 0.46
C GLN A 153 -16.01 6.44 -0.72
N GLY A 154 -17.13 7.12 -0.99
CA GLY A 154 -17.21 8.20 -1.97
C GLY A 154 -16.28 9.38 -1.62
N ILE A 155 -16.28 9.83 -0.37
CA ILE A 155 -15.39 10.90 0.11
C ILE A 155 -13.92 10.47 0.00
N SER A 156 -13.60 9.23 0.40
CA SER A 156 -12.25 8.68 0.29
C SER A 156 -11.75 8.70 -1.15
N ASN A 157 -12.59 8.32 -2.11
CA ASN A 157 -12.23 8.33 -3.52
C ASN A 157 -11.95 9.77 -4.01
N GLN A 158 -12.78 10.73 -3.61
CA GLN A 158 -12.56 12.13 -3.99
C GLN A 158 -11.25 12.69 -3.41
N PHE A 159 -10.91 12.33 -2.17
CA PHE A 159 -9.62 12.69 -1.57
C PHE A 159 -8.45 11.98 -2.23
N GLU A 160 -8.61 10.73 -2.69
CA GLU A 160 -7.60 10.01 -3.47
C GLU A 160 -7.32 10.73 -4.79
N ILE A 161 -8.36 11.11 -5.54
CA ILE A 161 -8.23 11.87 -6.78
C ILE A 161 -7.54 13.22 -6.52
N ALA A 162 -7.98 13.97 -5.51
CA ALA A 162 -7.38 15.25 -5.15
C ALA A 162 -5.91 15.12 -4.74
N ALA A 163 -5.57 14.09 -3.96
CA ALA A 163 -4.18 13.81 -3.56
C ALA A 163 -3.30 13.48 -4.76
N LEU A 164 -3.79 12.65 -5.70
CA LEU A 164 -3.04 12.32 -6.92
C LEU A 164 -2.87 13.52 -7.84
N ALA A 165 -3.89 14.36 -7.97
CA ALA A 165 -3.78 15.63 -8.70
C ALA A 165 -2.72 16.54 -8.07
N ALA A 166 -2.73 16.70 -6.73
CA ALA A 166 -1.76 17.51 -6.01
C ALA A 166 -0.33 16.97 -6.13
N ILE A 167 -0.14 15.65 -6.10
CA ILE A 167 1.16 15.01 -6.35
C ILE A 167 1.62 15.34 -7.77
N GLY A 168 0.74 15.19 -8.77
CA GLY A 168 1.03 15.54 -10.16
C GLY A 168 1.47 17.00 -10.35
N LEU A 169 0.84 17.94 -9.61
CA LEU A 169 1.19 19.36 -9.66
C LEU A 169 2.53 19.70 -8.98
N ARG A 170 2.94 18.93 -7.96
CA ARG A 170 4.22 19.13 -7.24
C ARG A 170 5.42 18.52 -7.95
N VAL A 171 5.21 17.49 -8.76
CA VAL A 171 6.28 16.81 -9.47
C VAL A 171 6.63 17.57 -10.74
N LYS A 172 7.91 17.95 -10.89
CA LYS A 172 8.38 18.59 -12.12
C LYS A 172 8.35 17.57 -13.26
N PHE A 173 7.75 17.93 -14.38
CA PHE A 173 7.71 17.06 -15.56
C PHE A 173 9.12 16.62 -16.02
N SER A 174 10.11 17.50 -15.90
CA SER A 174 11.51 17.17 -16.21
C SER A 174 12.09 16.05 -15.32
N ASP A 175 11.67 15.98 -14.05
CA ASP A 175 12.10 14.91 -13.14
C ASP A 175 11.46 13.57 -13.53
N ILE A 176 10.20 13.57 -13.98
CA ILE A 176 9.53 12.37 -14.51
C ILE A 176 10.21 11.89 -15.78
N VAL A 177 10.56 12.78 -16.70
CA VAL A 177 11.21 12.38 -17.96
C VAL A 177 12.62 11.83 -17.72
N LYS A 178 13.37 12.42 -16.79
CA LYS A 178 14.75 12.00 -16.48
C LYS A 178 14.82 10.70 -15.67
N GLU A 179 14.03 10.60 -14.60
CA GLU A 179 14.08 9.47 -13.67
C GLU A 179 13.02 8.41 -13.97
N GLY A 180 11.91 8.79 -14.60
CA GLY A 180 10.74 7.94 -14.84
C GLY A 180 11.06 6.60 -15.51
N PRO A 181 11.90 6.51 -16.57
CA PRO A 181 12.22 5.21 -17.16
C PRO A 181 12.92 4.26 -16.19
N LYS A 182 13.89 4.76 -15.42
CA LYS A 182 14.61 3.95 -14.42
C LYS A 182 13.67 3.56 -13.29
N THR A 183 12.91 4.51 -12.76
CA THR A 183 12.03 4.27 -11.63
C THR A 183 10.82 3.40 -12.02
N LEU A 184 10.33 3.49 -13.26
CA LEU A 184 9.31 2.59 -13.81
C LEU A 184 9.85 1.16 -13.95
N LEU A 185 11.09 0.99 -14.41
CA LEU A 185 11.73 -0.33 -14.45
C LEU A 185 11.80 -0.94 -13.05
N TYR A 186 12.18 -0.17 -12.03
CA TYR A 186 12.14 -0.63 -10.64
C TYR A 186 10.71 -1.00 -10.21
N GLY A 187 9.72 -0.17 -10.52
CA GLY A 187 8.31 -0.45 -10.23
C GLY A 187 7.81 -1.75 -10.87
N LEU A 188 8.18 -1.99 -12.13
CA LEU A 188 7.84 -3.22 -12.85
C LEU A 188 8.56 -4.43 -12.27
N LEU A 189 9.86 -4.35 -11.98
CA LEU A 189 10.61 -5.47 -11.38
C LEU A 189 10.06 -5.85 -10.01
N VAL A 190 9.78 -4.85 -9.16
CA VAL A 190 9.16 -5.07 -7.85
C VAL A 190 7.75 -5.64 -8.03
N GLY A 191 6.96 -5.10 -8.96
CA GLY A 191 5.62 -5.60 -9.28
C GLY A 191 5.61 -7.06 -9.72
N THR A 192 6.46 -7.42 -10.70
CA THR A 192 6.60 -8.79 -11.18
C THR A 192 7.07 -9.73 -10.08
N THR A 193 8.08 -9.33 -9.30
CA THR A 193 8.55 -10.12 -8.15
C THR A 193 7.43 -10.34 -7.14
N GLN A 194 6.65 -9.30 -6.84
CA GLN A 194 5.51 -9.39 -5.94
C GLN A 194 4.46 -10.38 -6.45
N ILE A 195 4.16 -10.39 -7.75
CA ILE A 195 3.22 -11.35 -8.37
C ILE A 195 3.77 -12.77 -8.26
N LEU A 196 5.04 -12.98 -8.62
CA LEU A 196 5.67 -14.31 -8.56
C LEU A 196 5.64 -14.89 -7.15
N VAL A 197 6.00 -14.07 -6.15
CA VAL A 197 5.93 -14.47 -4.74
C VAL A 197 4.49 -14.78 -4.34
N ALA A 198 3.53 -13.94 -4.71
CA ALA A 198 2.12 -14.16 -4.39
C ALA A 198 1.59 -15.46 -5.00
N VAL A 199 1.84 -15.70 -6.29
CA VAL A 199 1.42 -16.92 -6.99
C VAL A 199 2.07 -18.16 -6.37
N THR A 200 3.36 -18.10 -6.05
CA THR A 200 4.08 -19.21 -5.42
C THR A 200 3.50 -19.54 -4.04
N LEU A 201 3.23 -18.52 -3.22
CA LEU A 201 2.67 -18.71 -1.88
C LEU A 201 1.23 -19.23 -1.94
N ILE A 202 0.42 -18.72 -2.88
CA ILE A 202 -0.96 -19.19 -3.07
C ILE A 202 -0.96 -20.66 -3.50
N PHE A 203 -0.11 -21.03 -4.47
CA PHE A 203 0.03 -22.42 -4.91
C PHE A 203 0.55 -23.35 -3.82
N TRP A 204 1.36 -22.85 -2.88
CA TRP A 204 1.87 -23.67 -1.78
C TRP A 204 0.85 -23.86 -0.65
N LEU A 205 -0.04 -22.88 -0.44
CA LEU A 205 -1.02 -22.89 0.64
C LEU A 205 -2.33 -23.62 0.27
N PHE A 206 -2.64 -23.74 -1.02
CA PHE A 206 -3.87 -24.32 -1.57
C PHE A 206 -3.55 -25.43 -2.56
#